data_AF-A0AAJ4BDK2-F1
#
_entry.id   AF-A0AAJ4BDK2-F1
#
_cell.length_a   1.000
_cell.length_b   1.000
_cell.length_c   1.000
_cell.angle_alpha   90.00
_cell.angle_beta   90.00
_cell.angle_gamma   90.00
#
_symmetry.space_group_name_H-M   'P 1'
#
loop_
_entity.id
_entity.type
_entity.pdbx_description
1 polymer ?
#
loop_
_entity_poly.entity_id
_entity_poly.type
_entity_poly.pdbx_seq_one_letter_code
_entity_poly.pdbx_strand_id
1 'polypeptide(L)'
;MFGRVLFDGLNAAHESVRRLSTVTLSAAVGNKPRDILNAFAATRRNFGESFDNSTHAAVIKLMMMTFGQSPHDMFEKVKAVGDGYEITMKDEFRVHVSAEELRMTAQASRFAGNDGMAVSDANVVLAAFIKRKQLTGNHERFEDVLLKSLEGETTQNFLRGMGLMGFAQFVPATYMAARGALGVVETHNFGSAFVMDNTQHLYSEQRKVDKSYGFMLFNDKKTPDVSPEIVDEKAPPLSSVPVGIRPANIWSGFYQGVEGNCVTVSAIKAAMMKFGQNPQGIYKKISATADGYEVVMRDGYKLTLTRDELNKAKVHSGLQGSNQSLLDDANFLYAVSAKRAQLENNDGRGNQSYEVAMDTLNDGEYPGSALRRLGLYAYIRESTVQELADGAIGTLADTHHSVTVVDGMLDMYGEKRSLAPSNWKGYFVRALKLV
;
A
#
# COMPACT_ATOMS: atom_id res chain seq x y z
N MET A 1 25.88 38.04 -36.19
CA MET A 1 25.19 39.31 -36.45
C MET A 1 23.74 38.96 -36.76
N PHE A 2 22.78 39.51 -36.02
CA PHE A 2 21.32 39.21 -35.99
C PHE A 2 20.95 37.84 -35.37
N GLY A 3 20.07 37.72 -34.35
CA GLY A 3 19.27 38.72 -33.64
C GLY A 3 18.79 38.17 -32.28
N ARG A 4 19.16 38.89 -31.22
CA ARG A 4 18.45 38.95 -29.93
C ARG A 4 17.28 39.92 -30.12
N VAL A 5 16.03 39.45 -30.14
CA VAL A 5 14.85 40.19 -29.68
C VAL A 5 13.73 39.18 -29.47
N LEU A 6 13.31 38.93 -28.22
CA LEU A 6 11.97 38.50 -27.81
C LEU A 6 11.95 38.31 -26.28
N PHE A 7 12.26 39.37 -25.55
CA PHE A 7 11.92 39.50 -24.12
C PHE A 7 11.80 40.99 -23.83
N ASP A 8 10.66 41.57 -24.16
CA ASP A 8 10.20 42.83 -23.58
C ASP A 8 8.68 42.86 -23.69
N GLY A 9 8.04 42.40 -22.63
CA GLY A 9 6.58 42.31 -22.54
C GLY A 9 6.07 41.48 -21.37
N LEU A 10 6.69 41.56 -20.18
CA LEU A 10 6.23 40.86 -18.97
C LEU A 10 6.61 41.63 -17.68
N ASN A 11 6.38 42.95 -17.67
CA ASN A 11 6.66 43.80 -16.50
C ASN A 11 5.57 43.80 -15.41
N ALA A 12 4.64 42.84 -15.42
CA ALA A 12 3.67 42.62 -14.34
C ALA A 12 3.78 41.23 -13.68
N ALA A 13 4.60 40.31 -14.22
CA ALA A 13 4.81 38.98 -13.66
C ALA A 13 6.04 38.88 -12.73
N HIS A 14 6.82 39.96 -12.62
CA HIS A 14 8.10 39.96 -11.91
C HIS A 14 7.99 40.14 -10.38
N GLU A 15 6.84 40.53 -9.85
CA GLU A 15 6.62 40.61 -8.39
C GLU A 15 6.25 39.26 -7.75
N SER A 16 5.73 38.30 -8.52
CA SER A 16 5.48 36.92 -8.05
C SER A 16 6.72 36.03 -8.05
N VAL A 17 7.82 36.43 -8.72
CA VAL A 17 9.03 35.60 -8.87
C VAL A 17 10.01 35.77 -7.69
N ARG A 18 9.84 36.81 -6.85
CA ARG A 18 10.72 37.07 -5.68
C ARG A 18 10.25 36.49 -4.35
N ARG A 19 9.19 35.67 -4.31
CA ARG A 19 8.69 34.98 -3.10
C ARG A 19 8.68 33.44 -3.19
N LEU A 20 9.59 32.84 -3.96
CA LEU A 20 9.71 31.38 -4.06
C LEU A 20 10.86 30.80 -3.22
N SER A 21 11.20 31.43 -2.10
CA SER A 21 12.20 30.90 -1.16
C SER A 21 11.65 29.84 -0.18
N THR A 22 10.42 29.35 -0.38
CA THR A 22 9.91 28.13 0.26
C THR A 22 8.56 27.77 -0.36
N VAL A 23 8.47 26.64 -1.05
CA VAL A 23 7.17 26.02 -1.39
C VAL A 23 6.51 25.69 -0.07
N THR A 24 5.50 26.48 0.32
CA THR A 24 4.83 26.31 1.62
C THR A 24 3.83 25.17 1.48
N LEU A 25 4.03 24.08 2.23
CA LEU A 25 3.10 22.96 2.30
C LEU A 25 1.87 23.32 3.13
N SER A 26 0.74 22.66 2.84
CA SER A 26 -0.42 22.75 3.73
C SER A 26 -0.09 22.20 5.12
N ALA A 27 -0.25 23.05 6.14
CA ALA A 27 -0.16 22.66 7.56
C ALA A 27 -1.44 21.98 8.08
N ALA A 28 -2.52 21.98 7.28
CA ALA A 28 -3.83 21.46 7.67
C ALA A 28 -3.89 19.92 7.48
N VAL A 29 -3.09 19.20 8.28
CA VAL A 29 -3.01 17.73 8.33
C VAL A 29 -4.38 17.13 8.63
N GLY A 30 -4.76 16.07 7.91
CA GLY A 30 -6.00 15.32 8.10
C GLY A 30 -7.25 15.92 7.44
N ASN A 31 -7.16 17.09 6.79
CA ASN A 31 -8.27 17.67 6.05
C ASN A 31 -8.28 17.18 4.60
N LYS A 32 -9.46 16.76 4.13
CA LYS A 32 -9.69 16.47 2.72
C LYS A 32 -10.03 17.76 1.96
N PRO A 33 -9.65 17.88 0.68
CA PRO A 33 -10.09 18.98 -0.15
C PRO A 33 -11.62 19.01 -0.24
N ARG A 34 -12.24 20.17 0.01
CA ARG A 34 -13.71 20.31 -0.08
C ARG A 34 -14.22 20.25 -1.52
N ASP A 35 -13.42 20.73 -2.46
CA ASP A 35 -13.73 20.80 -3.89
C ASP A 35 -12.54 20.25 -4.71
N ILE A 36 -12.26 18.96 -4.56
CA ILE A 36 -11.11 18.33 -5.25
C ILE A 36 -11.20 18.38 -6.77
N LEU A 37 -12.40 18.53 -7.33
CA LEU A 37 -12.59 18.60 -8.76
C LEU A 37 -12.02 19.90 -9.32
N ASN A 38 -12.18 21.02 -8.62
CA ASN A 38 -11.66 22.33 -9.04
C ASN A 38 -10.37 22.78 -8.33
N ALA A 39 -9.98 22.11 -7.23
CA ALA A 39 -8.78 22.44 -6.46
C ALA A 39 -7.52 22.52 -7.33
N PHE A 40 -7.30 21.49 -8.16
CA PHE A 40 -6.31 21.50 -9.24
C PHE A 40 -6.73 20.51 -10.35
N ALA A 41 -6.20 20.66 -11.55
CA ALA A 41 -6.50 19.79 -12.69
C ALA A 41 -5.28 19.61 -13.61
N ALA A 42 -5.31 18.52 -14.36
CA ALA A 42 -4.46 18.31 -15.53
C ALA A 42 -4.79 19.33 -16.64
N THR A 43 -3.80 19.64 -17.47
CA THR A 43 -3.97 20.55 -18.61
C THR A 43 -3.84 19.81 -19.92
N ARG A 44 -4.55 20.28 -20.95
CA ARG A 44 -4.39 19.71 -22.29
C ARG A 44 -3.07 20.16 -22.91
N ARG A 45 -2.48 19.24 -23.68
CA ARG A 45 -1.39 19.54 -24.61
C ARG A 45 -1.80 20.63 -25.60
N ASN A 46 -0.81 21.40 -26.03
CA ASN A 46 -0.91 22.25 -27.21
C ASN A 46 -0.76 21.42 -28.48
N PHE A 47 -1.13 22.00 -29.63
CA PHE A 47 -0.92 21.35 -30.92
C PHE A 47 0.58 21.07 -31.15
N GLY A 48 0.91 19.83 -31.52
CA GLY A 48 2.30 19.39 -31.75
C GLY A 48 3.10 19.03 -30.48
N GLU A 49 2.53 19.18 -29.29
CA GLU A 49 3.19 18.86 -28.02
C GLU A 49 2.98 17.39 -27.63
N SER A 50 4.04 16.71 -27.17
CA SER A 50 3.95 15.41 -26.49
C SER A 50 3.81 15.64 -24.99
N PHE A 51 2.58 15.78 -24.52
CA PHE A 51 2.28 16.09 -23.12
C PHE A 51 0.97 15.45 -22.66
N ASP A 52 1.01 14.81 -21.49
CA ASP A 52 -0.15 14.34 -20.76
C ASP A 52 0.19 14.15 -19.27
N ASN A 53 -0.41 14.98 -18.41
CA ASN A 53 -0.31 14.90 -16.95
C ASN A 53 -1.60 14.40 -16.28
N SER A 54 -2.53 13.80 -17.06
CA SER A 54 -3.83 13.35 -16.57
C SER A 54 -3.72 12.28 -15.50
N THR A 55 -2.86 11.27 -15.70
CA THR A 55 -2.60 10.22 -14.70
C THR A 55 -2.07 10.81 -13.39
N HIS A 56 -1.09 11.72 -13.46
CA HIS A 56 -0.52 12.35 -12.28
C HIS A 56 -1.61 13.11 -11.50
N ALA A 57 -2.41 13.94 -12.18
CA ALA A 57 -3.49 14.66 -11.53
C ALA A 57 -4.53 13.72 -10.91
N ALA A 58 -4.97 12.70 -11.64
CA ALA A 58 -6.00 11.77 -11.18
C ALA A 58 -5.57 10.99 -9.93
N VAL A 59 -4.34 10.46 -9.92
CA VAL A 59 -3.83 9.71 -8.77
C VAL A 59 -3.56 10.64 -7.58
N ILE A 60 -3.02 11.84 -7.80
CA ILE A 60 -2.81 12.82 -6.72
C ILE A 60 -4.16 13.21 -6.08
N LYS A 61 -5.22 13.41 -6.87
CA LYS A 61 -6.58 13.65 -6.33
C LYS A 61 -7.06 12.48 -5.48
N LEU A 62 -6.85 11.25 -5.95
CA LEU A 62 -7.19 10.05 -5.19
C LEU A 62 -6.41 9.97 -3.88
N MET A 63 -5.11 10.30 -3.88
CA MET A 63 -4.30 10.36 -2.67
C MET A 63 -4.81 11.42 -1.69
N MET A 64 -5.12 12.63 -2.17
CA MET A 64 -5.64 13.72 -1.34
C MET A 64 -6.97 13.36 -0.67
N MET A 65 -7.85 12.68 -1.41
CA MET A 65 -9.15 12.26 -0.89
C MET A 65 -9.10 11.03 0.01
N THR A 66 -8.07 10.18 -0.13
CA THR A 66 -7.91 8.98 0.70
C THR A 66 -7.17 9.26 2.00
N PHE A 67 -6.05 9.98 1.93
CA PHE A 67 -5.17 10.21 3.07
C PHE A 67 -5.35 11.60 3.69
N GLY A 68 -5.57 12.63 2.87
CA GLY A 68 -5.62 14.04 3.26
C GLY A 68 -4.88 14.90 2.24
N GLN A 69 -5.21 16.19 2.16
CA GLN A 69 -4.68 17.11 1.14
C GLN A 69 -3.18 17.32 1.23
N SER A 70 -2.62 17.35 2.45
CA SER A 70 -1.22 17.69 2.67
C SER A 70 -0.28 16.54 2.26
N PRO A 71 0.92 16.80 1.71
CA PRO A 71 1.94 15.78 1.53
C PRO A 71 2.29 15.05 2.83
N HIS A 72 2.11 15.68 3.99
CA HIS A 72 2.24 15.03 5.29
C HIS A 72 1.25 13.89 5.53
N ASP A 73 0.07 13.92 4.89
CA ASP A 73 -0.93 12.86 4.95
C ASP A 73 -0.63 11.75 3.91
N MET A 74 -0.19 12.18 2.72
CA MET A 74 0.01 11.32 1.56
C MET A 74 1.27 10.45 1.65
N PHE A 75 2.32 10.93 2.30
CA PHE A 75 3.56 10.17 2.52
C PHE A 75 3.62 9.56 3.93
N GLU A 76 4.63 8.74 4.21
CA GLU A 76 4.86 8.25 5.58
C GLU A 76 5.55 9.33 6.42
N LYS A 77 6.48 10.08 5.82
CA LYS A 77 7.14 11.20 6.48
C LYS A 77 7.52 12.27 5.46
N VAL A 78 7.33 13.53 5.82
CA VAL A 78 7.84 14.69 5.09
C VAL A 78 8.54 15.60 6.09
N LYS A 79 9.79 15.98 5.81
CA LYS A 79 10.57 16.87 6.67
C LYS A 79 11.28 17.92 5.82
N ALA A 80 11.10 19.19 6.13
CA ALA A 80 11.90 20.25 5.54
C ALA A 80 13.37 20.11 5.98
N VAL A 81 14.29 20.08 5.02
CA VAL A 81 15.74 19.94 5.26
C VAL A 81 16.48 20.75 4.20
N GLY A 82 17.36 21.67 4.65
CA GLY A 82 18.14 22.52 3.74
C GLY A 82 17.23 23.39 2.88
N ASP A 83 17.41 23.31 1.56
CA ASP A 83 16.61 24.00 0.55
C ASP A 83 15.44 23.16 0.04
N GLY A 84 15.11 22.03 0.67
CA GLY A 84 14.14 21.08 0.13
C GLY A 84 13.40 20.25 1.19
N TYR A 85 12.98 19.06 0.77
CA TYR A 85 12.26 18.10 1.61
C TYR A 85 12.89 16.71 1.55
N GLU A 86 13.08 16.11 2.72
CA GLU A 86 13.23 14.67 2.87
C GLU A 86 11.84 14.04 2.94
N ILE A 87 11.53 13.18 1.97
CA ILE A 87 10.24 12.50 1.85
C ILE A 87 10.48 11.00 1.96
N THR A 88 9.79 10.36 2.90
CA THR A 88 9.69 8.91 3.02
C THR A 88 8.33 8.47 2.52
N MET A 89 8.32 7.67 1.46
CA MET A 89 7.12 7.07 0.89
C MET A 89 6.54 5.99 1.80
N LYS A 90 5.31 5.55 1.53
CA LYS A 90 4.63 4.54 2.36
C LYS A 90 5.27 3.15 2.30
N ASP A 91 6.12 2.89 1.31
CA ASP A 91 6.98 1.71 1.21
C ASP A 91 8.41 1.97 1.76
N GLU A 92 8.58 2.96 2.62
CA GLU A 92 9.84 3.40 3.23
C GLU A 92 10.90 3.95 2.25
N PHE A 93 10.64 4.02 0.94
CA PHE A 93 11.59 4.58 -0.01
C PHE A 93 11.79 6.08 0.28
N ARG A 94 13.05 6.51 0.36
CA ARG A 94 13.39 7.89 0.73
C ARG A 94 13.90 8.66 -0.48
N VAL A 95 13.45 9.90 -0.59
CA VAL A 95 13.92 10.86 -1.59
C VAL A 95 14.20 12.20 -0.93
N HIS A 96 15.26 12.86 -1.40
CA HIS A 96 15.47 14.29 -1.16
C HIS A 96 15.01 15.06 -2.40
N VAL A 97 14.10 16.01 -2.24
CA VAL A 97 13.63 16.89 -3.32
C VAL A 97 14.04 18.33 -3.02
N SER A 98 14.86 18.93 -3.88
CA SER A 98 15.37 20.30 -3.69
C SER A 98 14.37 21.38 -4.11
N ALA A 99 14.59 22.63 -3.68
CA ALA A 99 13.80 23.78 -4.15
C ALA A 99 13.82 23.94 -5.67
N GLU A 100 14.96 23.65 -6.30
CA GLU A 100 15.11 23.75 -7.75
C GLU A 100 14.29 22.67 -8.47
N GLU A 101 14.28 21.43 -7.95
CA GLU A 101 13.44 20.34 -8.48
C GLU A 101 11.94 20.63 -8.32
N LEU A 102 11.54 21.25 -7.22
CA LEU A 102 10.17 21.74 -7.04
C LEU A 102 9.82 22.85 -8.02
N ARG A 103 10.72 23.80 -8.25
CA ARG A 103 10.53 24.91 -9.21
C ARG A 103 10.37 24.38 -10.63
N MET A 104 11.25 23.45 -11.05
CA MET A 104 11.16 22.79 -12.36
C MET A 104 9.83 22.04 -12.50
N THR A 105 9.42 21.32 -11.45
CA THR A 105 8.14 20.57 -11.44
C THR A 105 6.94 21.50 -11.58
N ALA A 106 6.89 22.59 -10.79
CA ALA A 106 5.80 23.56 -10.86
C ALA A 106 5.69 24.25 -12.23
N GLN A 107 6.81 24.48 -12.91
CA GLN A 107 6.83 25.07 -14.25
C GLN A 107 6.39 24.07 -15.33
N ALA A 108 6.86 22.82 -15.26
CA ALA A 108 6.59 21.82 -16.28
C ALA A 108 5.22 21.14 -16.13
N SER A 109 4.75 20.93 -14.89
CA SER A 109 3.52 20.17 -14.63
C SER A 109 2.28 20.85 -15.17
N ARG A 110 2.28 22.20 -15.23
CA ARG A 110 1.14 23.02 -15.66
C ARG A 110 -0.16 22.73 -14.87
N PHE A 111 -0.08 22.16 -13.67
CA PHE A 111 -1.27 22.00 -12.82
C PHE A 111 -1.90 23.37 -12.55
N ALA A 112 -3.23 23.45 -12.70
CA ALA A 112 -3.98 24.68 -12.52
C ALA A 112 -5.29 24.42 -11.78
N GLY A 113 -5.75 25.36 -10.95
CA GLY A 113 -6.99 25.25 -10.21
C GLY A 113 -7.23 26.45 -9.30
N ASN A 114 -8.33 26.41 -8.55
CA ASN A 114 -8.73 27.50 -7.65
C ASN A 114 -8.09 27.42 -6.25
N ASP A 115 -7.47 26.27 -5.90
CA ASP A 115 -6.76 26.08 -4.64
C ASP A 115 -5.25 26.07 -4.91
N GLY A 116 -4.63 27.23 -4.73
CA GLY A 116 -3.18 27.40 -4.90
C GLY A 116 -2.35 26.49 -3.99
N MET A 117 -2.87 26.11 -2.81
CA MET A 117 -2.20 25.17 -1.92
C MET A 117 -2.28 23.75 -2.47
N ALA A 118 -3.44 23.31 -2.95
CA ALA A 118 -3.57 22.00 -3.60
C ALA A 118 -2.68 21.88 -4.85
N VAL A 119 -2.55 22.95 -5.65
CA VAL A 119 -1.61 22.98 -6.78
C VAL A 119 -0.16 22.84 -6.29
N SER A 120 0.20 23.54 -5.20
CA SER A 120 1.54 23.46 -4.60
C SER A 120 1.85 22.05 -4.07
N ASP A 121 0.92 21.49 -3.30
CA ASP A 121 1.02 20.15 -2.73
C ASP A 121 1.11 19.08 -3.84
N ALA A 122 0.32 19.21 -4.91
CA ALA A 122 0.38 18.32 -6.07
C ALA A 122 1.75 18.35 -6.77
N ASN A 123 2.39 19.51 -6.87
CA ASN A 123 3.73 19.63 -7.44
C ASN A 123 4.79 18.95 -6.56
N VAL A 124 4.67 19.01 -5.23
CA VAL A 124 5.58 18.28 -4.32
C VAL A 124 5.41 16.77 -4.49
N VAL A 125 4.17 16.29 -4.60
CA VAL A 125 3.87 14.88 -4.82
C VAL A 125 4.44 14.38 -6.14
N LEU A 126 4.27 15.15 -7.23
CA LEU A 126 4.87 14.85 -8.52
C LEU A 126 6.40 14.85 -8.46
N ALA A 127 7.02 15.84 -7.81
CA ALA A 127 8.47 15.93 -7.71
C ALA A 127 9.06 14.72 -6.96
N ALA A 128 8.40 14.26 -5.89
CA ALA A 128 8.81 13.06 -5.17
C ALA A 128 8.75 11.79 -6.04
N PHE A 129 7.68 11.64 -6.84
CA PHE A 129 7.57 10.55 -7.82
C PHE A 129 8.72 10.59 -8.82
N ILE A 130 8.97 11.75 -9.44
CA ILE A 130 10.05 11.92 -10.42
C ILE A 130 11.41 11.64 -9.78
N LYS A 131 11.63 12.10 -8.55
CA LYS A 131 12.89 11.87 -7.85
C LYS A 131 13.16 10.40 -7.60
N ARG A 132 12.14 9.64 -7.17
CA ARG A 132 12.29 8.18 -7.06
C ARG A 132 12.58 7.57 -8.43
N LYS A 133 11.83 7.94 -9.47
CA LYS A 133 12.03 7.42 -10.83
C LYS A 133 13.45 7.69 -11.34
N GLN A 134 13.99 8.88 -11.07
CA GLN A 134 15.38 9.25 -11.36
C GLN A 134 16.36 8.28 -10.67
N LEU A 135 16.22 8.11 -9.35
CA LEU A 135 17.12 7.28 -8.55
C LEU A 135 17.03 5.80 -8.92
N THR A 136 15.83 5.26 -9.13
CA THR A 136 15.64 3.84 -9.46
C THR A 136 15.99 3.51 -10.90
N GLY A 137 15.89 4.49 -11.80
CA GLY A 137 16.27 4.36 -13.21
C GLY A 137 17.75 4.66 -13.48
N ASN A 138 18.53 5.05 -12.46
CA ASN A 138 19.89 5.54 -12.59
C ASN A 138 20.03 6.67 -13.63
N HIS A 139 19.05 7.57 -13.69
CA HIS A 139 19.07 8.71 -14.60
C HIS A 139 19.86 9.87 -13.99
N GLU A 140 20.75 10.49 -14.78
CA GLU A 140 21.61 11.57 -14.29
C GLU A 140 20.82 12.84 -13.94
N ARG A 141 19.83 13.22 -14.75
CA ARG A 141 19.13 14.52 -14.63
C ARG A 141 17.66 14.36 -14.28
N PHE A 142 17.22 15.07 -13.24
CA PHE A 142 15.82 15.12 -12.80
C PHE A 142 14.89 15.66 -13.89
N GLU A 143 15.31 16.73 -14.57
CA GLU A 143 14.53 17.41 -15.61
C GLU A 143 14.17 16.47 -16.78
N ASP A 144 15.10 15.64 -17.24
CA ASP A 144 14.85 14.70 -18.32
C ASP A 144 13.78 13.66 -17.94
N VAL A 145 13.82 13.19 -16.68
CA VAL A 145 12.82 12.24 -16.14
C VAL A 145 11.46 12.92 -15.95
N LEU A 146 11.45 14.18 -15.50
CA LEU A 146 10.24 15.00 -15.37
C LEU A 146 9.56 15.16 -16.73
N LEU A 147 10.28 15.68 -17.73
CA LEU A 147 9.75 15.91 -19.07
C LEU A 147 9.28 14.62 -19.71
N LYS A 148 10.07 13.55 -19.61
CA LYS A 148 9.69 12.25 -20.17
C LYS A 148 8.44 11.68 -19.49
N SER A 149 8.30 11.86 -18.17
CA SER A 149 7.10 11.40 -17.47
C SER A 149 5.87 12.24 -17.82
N LEU A 150 6.04 13.52 -18.16
CA LEU A 150 4.97 14.40 -18.58
C LEU A 150 4.53 14.15 -20.03
N GLU A 151 5.18 13.27 -20.79
CA GLU A 151 4.64 12.73 -22.05
C GLU A 151 3.50 11.71 -21.82
N GLY A 152 3.29 11.28 -20.58
CA GLY A 152 2.30 10.29 -20.16
C GLY A 152 2.86 9.30 -19.15
N GLU A 153 2.00 8.79 -18.27
CA GLU A 153 2.36 7.75 -17.29
C GLU A 153 1.22 6.75 -17.09
N THR A 154 1.52 5.49 -16.79
CA THR A 154 0.48 4.51 -16.43
C THR A 154 0.05 4.69 -14.97
N THR A 155 -1.22 4.42 -14.66
CA THR A 155 -1.70 4.51 -13.27
C THR A 155 -0.89 3.61 -12.35
N GLN A 156 -0.60 2.37 -12.78
CA GLN A 156 0.16 1.41 -11.99
C GLN A 156 1.59 1.89 -11.71
N ASN A 157 2.27 2.49 -12.70
CA ASN A 157 3.63 3.02 -12.50
C ASN A 157 3.63 4.18 -11.53
N PHE A 158 2.67 5.11 -11.64
CA PHE A 158 2.58 6.23 -10.73
C PHE A 158 2.29 5.76 -9.30
N LEU A 159 1.31 4.87 -9.10
CA LEU A 159 1.04 4.25 -7.79
C LEU A 159 2.25 3.52 -7.21
N ARG A 160 2.99 2.77 -8.04
CA ARG A 160 4.24 2.10 -7.63
C ARG A 160 5.33 3.09 -7.25
N GLY A 161 5.55 4.12 -8.05
CA GLY A 161 6.53 5.16 -7.76
C GLY A 161 6.16 6.00 -6.53
N MET A 162 4.90 6.03 -6.13
CA MET A 162 4.44 6.66 -4.89
C MET A 162 4.53 5.75 -3.66
N GLY A 163 4.94 4.49 -3.83
CA GLY A 163 4.95 3.50 -2.74
C GLY A 163 3.54 3.06 -2.30
N LEU A 164 2.54 3.19 -3.19
CA LEU A 164 1.13 2.96 -2.88
C LEU A 164 0.57 1.62 -3.38
N MET A 165 1.38 0.78 -4.04
CA MET A 165 0.88 -0.49 -4.57
C MET A 165 0.24 -1.38 -3.50
N GLY A 166 0.77 -1.38 -2.29
CA GLY A 166 0.20 -2.11 -1.16
C GLY A 166 -1.12 -1.52 -0.64
N PHE A 167 -1.39 -0.25 -0.92
CA PHE A 167 -2.61 0.48 -0.55
C PHE A 167 -3.67 0.48 -1.66
N ALA A 168 -3.35 -0.10 -2.82
CA ALA A 168 -4.17 -0.06 -4.02
C ALA A 168 -4.96 -1.36 -4.23
N GLN A 169 -6.24 -1.21 -4.55
CA GLN A 169 -7.13 -2.29 -4.95
C GLN A 169 -7.50 -2.13 -6.42
N PHE A 170 -7.23 -3.15 -7.24
CA PHE A 170 -7.65 -3.18 -8.64
C PHE A 170 -9.03 -3.80 -8.74
N VAL A 171 -10.02 -3.02 -9.15
CA VAL A 171 -11.44 -3.40 -9.12
C VAL A 171 -12.17 -2.96 -10.38
N PRO A 172 -13.29 -3.62 -10.74
CA PRO A 172 -14.19 -3.11 -11.77
C PRO A 172 -14.69 -1.71 -11.41
N ALA A 173 -14.76 -0.81 -12.38
CA ALA A 173 -15.23 0.55 -12.14
C ALA A 173 -16.73 0.57 -11.74
N THR A 174 -17.50 -0.42 -12.16
CA THR A 174 -18.88 -0.66 -11.69
C THR A 174 -18.97 -0.96 -10.19
N TYR A 175 -17.96 -1.62 -9.61
CA TYR A 175 -17.87 -1.83 -8.17
C TYR A 175 -17.59 -0.51 -7.42
N MET A 176 -16.73 0.35 -7.98
CA MET A 176 -16.50 1.69 -7.44
C MET A 176 -17.80 2.50 -7.42
N ALA A 177 -18.50 2.51 -8.56
CA ALA A 177 -19.78 3.19 -8.74
C ALA A 177 -20.84 2.73 -7.74
N ALA A 178 -21.02 1.41 -7.58
CA ALA A 178 -22.01 0.83 -6.69
C ALA A 178 -21.79 1.20 -5.21
N ARG A 179 -20.55 1.51 -4.82
CA ARG A 179 -20.18 1.87 -3.44
C ARG A 179 -20.01 3.38 -3.24
N GLY A 180 -20.21 4.20 -4.28
CA GLY A 180 -19.84 5.62 -4.25
C GLY A 180 -18.36 5.82 -3.93
N ALA A 181 -17.52 4.85 -4.28
CA ALA A 181 -16.10 4.87 -3.95
C ALA A 181 -15.31 5.75 -4.92
N LEU A 182 -14.24 6.34 -4.40
CA LEU A 182 -13.29 7.10 -5.18
C LEU A 182 -12.28 6.18 -5.84
N GLY A 183 -11.85 6.51 -7.05
CA GLY A 183 -10.87 5.71 -7.77
C GLY A 183 -10.23 6.45 -8.94
N VAL A 184 -9.46 5.70 -9.71
CA VAL A 184 -8.88 6.14 -10.98
C VAL A 184 -9.06 5.05 -12.02
N VAL A 185 -9.42 5.43 -13.25
CA VAL A 185 -9.58 4.52 -14.38
C VAL A 185 -8.72 5.00 -15.55
N GLU A 186 -8.16 4.06 -16.31
CA GLU A 186 -7.37 4.39 -17.50
C GLU A 186 -8.30 4.80 -18.65
N THR A 187 -7.96 5.86 -19.37
CA THR A 187 -8.82 6.43 -20.43
C THR A 187 -8.26 6.26 -21.84
N HIS A 188 -6.94 6.28 -21.96
CA HIS A 188 -6.19 6.11 -23.20
C HIS A 188 -4.75 5.74 -22.85
N ASN A 189 -3.90 5.53 -23.86
CA ASN A 189 -2.49 5.20 -23.62
C ASN A 189 -1.85 6.25 -22.71
N PHE A 190 -1.41 5.82 -21.53
CA PHE A 190 -0.71 6.64 -20.53
C PHE A 190 -1.51 7.81 -19.95
N GLY A 191 -2.86 7.74 -20.00
CA GLY A 191 -3.75 8.74 -19.40
C GLY A 191 -4.85 8.12 -18.55
N SER A 192 -5.27 8.84 -17.51
CA SER A 192 -6.24 8.35 -16.52
C SER A 192 -7.19 9.44 -16.04
N ALA A 193 -8.40 9.04 -15.67
CA ALA A 193 -9.44 9.90 -15.09
C ALA A 193 -9.66 9.62 -13.61
N PHE A 194 -9.96 10.67 -12.85
CA PHE A 194 -10.39 10.53 -11.46
C PHE A 194 -11.88 10.15 -11.42
N VAL A 195 -12.24 9.18 -10.59
CA VAL A 195 -13.62 8.72 -10.41
C VAL A 195 -14.17 9.24 -9.09
N MET A 196 -15.28 9.96 -9.17
CA MET A 196 -16.06 10.47 -8.04
C MET A 196 -17.54 10.47 -8.44
N ASP A 197 -18.42 10.07 -7.52
CA ASP A 197 -19.88 10.09 -7.74
C ASP A 197 -20.33 9.42 -9.06
N ASN A 198 -19.77 8.24 -9.34
CA ASN A 198 -20.06 7.46 -10.56
C ASN A 198 -19.72 8.21 -11.88
N THR A 199 -18.82 9.18 -11.81
CA THR A 199 -18.38 10.02 -12.94
C THR A 199 -16.86 10.01 -13.04
N GLN A 200 -16.36 9.82 -14.26
CA GLN A 200 -14.98 9.99 -14.66
C GLN A 200 -14.73 11.47 -14.97
N HIS A 201 -13.71 12.06 -14.35
CA HIS A 201 -13.29 13.44 -14.54
C HIS A 201 -11.91 13.47 -15.20
N LEU A 202 -11.86 13.95 -16.45
CA LEU A 202 -10.63 14.05 -17.26
C LEU A 202 -10.51 15.45 -17.85
N TYR A 203 -9.47 16.20 -17.48
CA TYR A 203 -9.35 17.63 -17.79
C TYR A 203 -10.62 18.38 -17.33
N SER A 204 -11.38 18.96 -18.28
CA SER A 204 -12.69 19.60 -18.07
C SER A 204 -13.87 18.71 -18.46
N GLU A 205 -13.63 17.49 -18.96
CA GLU A 205 -14.66 16.56 -19.39
C GLU A 205 -15.17 15.68 -18.26
N GLN A 206 -16.46 15.36 -18.33
CA GLN A 206 -17.13 14.42 -17.44
C GLN A 206 -17.76 13.32 -18.26
N ARG A 207 -17.56 12.06 -17.86
CA ARG A 207 -18.15 10.90 -18.52
C ARG A 207 -18.65 9.93 -17.45
N LYS A 208 -19.73 9.20 -17.72
CA LYS A 208 -20.14 8.12 -16.80
C LYS A 208 -19.06 7.05 -16.71
N VAL A 209 -18.94 6.43 -15.54
CA VAL A 209 -18.10 5.25 -15.37
C VAL A 209 -18.59 4.13 -16.29
N ASP A 210 -17.66 3.49 -17.00
CA ASP A 210 -17.94 2.40 -17.91
C ASP A 210 -17.62 1.03 -17.26
N LYS A 211 -17.43 -0.02 -18.06
CA LYS A 211 -17.07 -1.37 -17.59
C LYS A 211 -15.56 -1.59 -17.47
N SER A 212 -14.76 -0.52 -17.48
CA SER A 212 -13.31 -0.60 -17.27
C SER A 212 -12.97 -1.09 -15.86
N TYR A 213 -11.69 -1.36 -15.65
CA TYR A 213 -11.10 -1.59 -14.34
C TYR A 213 -10.27 -0.37 -13.94
N GLY A 214 -10.09 -0.20 -12.65
CA GLY A 214 -9.28 0.88 -12.13
C GLY A 214 -8.76 0.59 -10.73
N PHE A 215 -8.11 1.59 -10.15
CA PHE A 215 -7.54 1.50 -8.81
C PHE A 215 -8.33 2.33 -7.81
N MET A 216 -8.63 1.74 -6.67
CA MET A 216 -9.04 2.42 -5.45
C MET A 216 -7.87 2.44 -4.47
N LEU A 217 -7.84 3.44 -3.57
CA LEU A 217 -6.95 3.43 -2.41
C LEU A 217 -7.74 3.23 -1.13
N PHE A 218 -7.17 2.52 -0.17
CA PHE A 218 -7.70 2.46 1.19
C PHE A 218 -6.79 3.23 2.17
N ASN A 219 -7.39 3.65 3.29
CA ASN A 219 -6.67 4.26 4.39
C ASN A 219 -6.74 3.34 5.61
N ASP A 220 -5.62 2.71 5.93
CA ASP A 220 -5.43 1.79 7.06
C ASP A 220 -5.62 2.51 8.41
N LYS A 221 -5.17 3.77 8.52
CA LYS A 221 -5.26 4.62 9.72
C LYS A 221 -6.67 5.15 9.98
N LYS A 222 -7.56 5.20 8.98
CA LYS A 222 -8.96 5.66 9.15
C LYS A 222 -9.77 4.67 10.00
N THR A 223 -10.42 5.10 11.07
CA THR A 223 -11.36 4.24 11.83
C THR A 223 -12.44 3.67 10.90
N PRO A 224 -12.78 2.36 10.97
CA PRO A 224 -13.86 1.80 10.16
C PRO A 224 -15.19 2.53 10.41
N ASP A 225 -15.87 2.98 9.35
CA ASP A 225 -17.13 3.76 9.43
C ASP A 225 -18.33 2.93 9.93
N VAL A 226 -18.22 1.60 9.94
CA VAL A 226 -19.35 0.69 10.19
C VAL A 226 -19.17 -0.01 11.54
N SER A 227 -20.15 0.16 12.42
CA SER A 227 -20.30 -0.64 13.63
C SER A 227 -20.67 -2.08 13.25
N PRO A 228 -20.18 -3.09 13.99
CA PRO A 228 -20.48 -4.50 13.67
C PRO A 228 -22.00 -4.73 13.75
N GLU A 229 -22.54 -5.62 12.92
CA GLU A 229 -23.99 -5.82 12.82
C GLU A 229 -24.63 -6.21 14.16
N ILE A 230 -23.95 -7.05 14.97
CA ILE A 230 -24.31 -7.37 16.37
C ILE A 230 -23.03 -7.75 17.14
N VAL A 231 -22.62 -6.95 18.12
CA VAL A 231 -21.46 -7.26 18.99
C VAL A 231 -21.91 -8.07 20.19
N ASP A 232 -21.26 -9.20 20.45
CA ASP A 232 -21.40 -9.90 21.73
C ASP A 232 -20.48 -9.25 22.78
N GLU A 233 -21.05 -8.32 23.56
CA GLU A 233 -20.31 -7.62 24.63
C GLU A 233 -19.84 -8.54 25.76
N LYS A 234 -20.38 -9.76 25.86
CA LYS A 234 -20.02 -10.74 26.90
C LYS A 234 -19.03 -11.79 26.40
N ALA A 235 -18.61 -11.72 25.13
CA ALA A 235 -17.65 -12.65 24.59
C ALA A 235 -16.31 -12.58 25.36
N PRO A 236 -15.66 -13.73 25.63
CA PRO A 236 -14.35 -13.72 26.26
C PRO A 236 -13.32 -13.02 25.35
N PRO A 237 -12.23 -12.47 25.91
CA PRO A 237 -11.14 -11.92 25.12
C PRO A 237 -10.60 -12.94 24.12
N LEU A 238 -10.35 -12.51 22.88
CA LEU A 238 -9.83 -13.37 21.82
C LEU A 238 -8.44 -13.95 22.15
N SER A 239 -7.59 -13.14 22.78
CA SER A 239 -6.23 -13.50 23.17
C SER A 239 -6.02 -13.20 24.65
N SER A 240 -5.20 -14.02 25.31
CA SER A 240 -4.74 -13.78 26.68
C SER A 240 -3.58 -12.80 26.76
N VAL A 241 -3.03 -12.37 25.61
CA VAL A 241 -1.89 -11.45 25.53
C VAL A 241 -2.39 -10.04 25.18
N PRO A 242 -1.90 -8.98 25.86
CA PRO A 242 -2.24 -7.61 25.49
C PRO A 242 -1.85 -7.27 24.03
N VAL A 243 -2.60 -6.36 23.42
CA VAL A 243 -2.36 -5.90 22.05
C VAL A 243 -0.95 -5.30 21.92
N GLY A 244 -0.23 -5.66 20.84
CA GLY A 244 1.10 -5.12 20.53
C GLY A 244 2.27 -5.84 21.21
N ILE A 245 2.02 -6.77 22.14
CA ILE A 245 3.09 -7.54 22.80
C ILE A 245 3.58 -8.66 21.87
N ARG A 246 4.88 -8.65 21.58
CA ARG A 246 5.52 -9.71 20.77
C ARG A 246 5.59 -11.02 21.56
N PRO A 247 5.42 -12.18 20.89
CA PRO A 247 5.65 -13.46 21.54
C PRO A 247 7.13 -13.61 21.90
N ALA A 248 7.42 -14.04 23.14
CA ALA A 248 8.79 -14.21 23.63
C ALA A 248 9.55 -15.34 22.89
N ASN A 249 8.82 -16.36 22.43
CA ASN A 249 9.36 -17.49 21.69
C ASN A 249 8.47 -17.82 20.48
N ILE A 250 8.73 -17.14 19.36
CA ILE A 250 8.01 -17.37 18.09
C ILE A 250 8.42 -18.67 17.37
N TRP A 251 9.56 -19.25 17.76
CA TRP A 251 10.14 -20.41 17.09
C TRP A 251 9.39 -21.68 17.49
N SER A 252 9.62 -22.18 18.70
CA SER A 252 8.96 -23.40 19.19
C SER A 252 7.63 -23.15 19.91
N GLY A 253 7.21 -21.89 20.04
CA GLY A 253 5.91 -21.54 20.61
C GLY A 253 4.75 -22.03 19.75
N PHE A 254 4.85 -21.87 18.42
CA PHE A 254 4.10 -22.64 17.42
C PHE A 254 4.94 -22.81 16.16
N TYR A 255 4.71 -23.86 15.38
CA TYR A 255 5.40 -24.13 14.12
C TYR A 255 4.55 -25.03 13.22
N GLN A 256 5.00 -25.15 11.97
CA GLN A 256 4.37 -25.99 10.94
C GLN A 256 4.39 -27.47 11.34
N GLY A 257 3.21 -28.10 11.39
CA GLY A 257 3.08 -29.55 11.58
C GLY A 257 2.54 -30.31 10.36
N VAL A 258 2.15 -29.62 9.29
CA VAL A 258 1.62 -30.19 8.04
C VAL A 258 2.46 -29.70 6.87
N GLU A 259 2.77 -30.57 5.90
CA GLU A 259 3.51 -30.18 4.70
C GLU A 259 2.75 -29.14 3.86
N GLY A 260 3.47 -28.30 3.12
CA GLY A 260 2.89 -27.33 2.16
C GLY A 260 2.36 -26.01 2.74
N ASN A 261 2.05 -25.92 4.03
CA ASN A 261 1.51 -24.69 4.64
C ASN A 261 2.55 -23.65 5.10
N CYS A 262 3.82 -23.85 4.73
CA CYS A 262 4.97 -23.04 5.16
C CYS A 262 4.80 -21.55 4.89
N VAL A 263 4.21 -21.16 3.75
CA VAL A 263 3.95 -19.75 3.38
C VAL A 263 2.97 -19.11 4.35
N THR A 264 1.93 -19.84 4.77
CA THR A 264 0.96 -19.34 5.73
C THR A 264 1.56 -19.25 7.12
N VAL A 265 2.30 -20.27 7.57
CA VAL A 265 2.98 -20.25 8.88
C VAL A 265 3.99 -19.11 8.96
N SER A 266 4.82 -18.93 7.93
CA SER A 266 5.86 -17.91 7.94
C SER A 266 5.27 -16.49 7.95
N ALA A 267 4.16 -16.28 7.26
CA ALA A 267 3.43 -15.02 7.27
C ALA A 267 2.81 -14.71 8.63
N ILE A 268 2.18 -15.69 9.28
CA ILE A 268 1.58 -15.53 10.63
C ILE A 268 2.67 -15.17 11.64
N LYS A 269 3.80 -15.89 11.64
CA LYS A 269 4.93 -15.61 12.53
C LYS A 269 5.50 -14.20 12.29
N ALA A 270 5.70 -13.80 11.04
CA ALA A 270 6.18 -12.47 10.70
C ALA A 270 5.21 -11.38 11.19
N ALA A 271 3.91 -11.59 10.97
CA ALA A 271 2.86 -10.67 11.42
C ALA A 271 2.84 -10.53 12.95
N MET A 272 2.91 -11.64 13.68
CA MET A 272 2.95 -11.62 15.15
C MET A 272 4.20 -10.94 15.71
N MET A 273 5.34 -11.07 15.05
CA MET A 273 6.57 -10.39 15.48
C MET A 273 6.57 -8.90 15.12
N LYS A 274 5.93 -8.51 14.03
CA LYS A 274 5.81 -7.10 13.63
C LYS A 274 4.77 -6.35 14.47
N PHE A 275 3.58 -6.94 14.65
CA PHE A 275 2.40 -6.26 15.19
C PHE A 275 1.94 -6.78 16.56
N GLY A 276 2.60 -7.80 17.10
CA GLY A 276 2.24 -8.45 18.37
C GLY A 276 1.46 -9.75 18.18
N GLN A 277 1.50 -10.61 19.19
CA GLN A 277 0.86 -11.93 19.19
C GLN A 277 -0.66 -11.82 19.03
N ASN A 278 -1.29 -10.91 19.76
CA ASN A 278 -2.74 -10.75 19.76
C ASN A 278 -3.25 -10.35 18.36
N PRO A 279 -4.18 -11.10 17.73
CA PRO A 279 -4.70 -10.80 16.40
C PRO A 279 -5.30 -9.39 16.24
N GLN A 280 -5.77 -8.76 17.32
CA GLN A 280 -6.24 -7.37 17.30
C GLN A 280 -5.12 -6.35 17.02
N GLY A 281 -3.85 -6.73 17.21
CA GLY A 281 -2.70 -5.95 16.78
C GLY A 281 -2.45 -6.07 15.27
N ILE A 282 -2.84 -7.18 14.66
CA ILE A 282 -2.59 -7.48 13.24
C ILE A 282 -3.74 -6.98 12.36
N TYR A 283 -5.00 -7.20 12.74
CA TYR A 283 -6.15 -6.71 11.99
C TYR A 283 -6.56 -5.30 12.43
N LYS A 284 -7.33 -4.62 11.58
CA LYS A 284 -7.81 -3.27 11.86
C LYS A 284 -8.92 -3.27 12.92
N LYS A 285 -9.79 -4.28 12.88
CA LYS A 285 -10.82 -4.50 13.89
C LYS A 285 -11.24 -5.96 13.89
N ILE A 286 -11.48 -6.50 15.08
CA ILE A 286 -12.13 -7.79 15.27
C ILE A 286 -13.28 -7.56 16.23
N SER A 287 -14.47 -8.01 15.87
CA SER A 287 -15.67 -7.89 16.70
C SER A 287 -16.24 -9.28 16.90
N ALA A 288 -16.37 -9.71 18.16
CA ALA A 288 -17.06 -10.95 18.47
C ALA A 288 -18.55 -10.78 18.16
N THR A 289 -19.14 -11.81 17.55
CA THR A 289 -20.56 -11.89 17.23
C THR A 289 -21.18 -13.09 17.95
N ALA A 290 -22.50 -13.22 17.87
CA ALA A 290 -23.22 -14.35 18.44
C ALA A 290 -22.73 -15.70 17.89
N ASP A 291 -22.22 -15.77 16.66
CA ASP A 291 -21.84 -17.01 15.95
C ASP A 291 -20.33 -17.14 15.66
N GLY A 292 -19.53 -16.11 15.98
CA GLY A 292 -18.11 -16.07 15.67
C GLY A 292 -17.52 -14.66 15.74
N TYR A 293 -16.96 -14.20 14.62
CA TYR A 293 -16.23 -12.94 14.55
C TYR A 293 -16.45 -12.22 13.21
N GLU A 294 -16.63 -10.91 13.25
CA GLU A 294 -16.44 -10.03 12.10
C GLU A 294 -15.01 -9.47 12.13
N VAL A 295 -14.27 -9.63 11.03
CA VAL A 295 -12.88 -9.16 10.91
C VAL A 295 -12.81 -8.11 9.82
N VAL A 296 -12.29 -6.94 10.19
CA VAL A 296 -11.86 -5.89 9.26
C VAL A 296 -10.34 -5.91 9.20
N MET A 297 -9.81 -6.24 8.03
CA MET A 297 -8.38 -6.30 7.76
C MET A 297 -7.78 -4.91 7.54
N ARG A 298 -6.44 -4.80 7.61
CA ARG A 298 -5.75 -3.51 7.40
C ARG A 298 -5.88 -2.98 5.99
N ASP A 299 -6.05 -3.86 5.01
CA ASP A 299 -6.36 -3.51 3.62
C ASP A 299 -7.84 -3.17 3.35
N GLY A 300 -8.64 -3.09 4.41
CA GLY A 300 -10.06 -2.77 4.33
C GLY A 300 -10.95 -3.95 3.92
N TYR A 301 -10.37 -5.12 3.64
CA TYR A 301 -11.15 -6.33 3.39
C TYR A 301 -11.95 -6.71 4.63
N LYS A 302 -13.19 -7.17 4.44
CA LYS A 302 -14.08 -7.59 5.52
C LYS A 302 -14.52 -9.03 5.32
N LEU A 303 -14.53 -9.81 6.39
CA LEU A 303 -15.09 -11.16 6.38
C LEU A 303 -15.72 -11.51 7.73
N THR A 304 -16.58 -12.51 7.71
CA THR A 304 -17.12 -13.15 8.91
C THR A 304 -16.52 -14.54 9.03
N LEU A 305 -16.08 -14.90 10.23
CA LEU A 305 -15.55 -16.20 10.60
C LEU A 305 -16.43 -16.81 11.69
N THR A 306 -17.04 -17.95 11.41
CA THR A 306 -17.87 -18.68 12.38
C THR A 306 -17.02 -19.48 13.38
N ARG A 307 -17.60 -19.86 14.53
CA ARG A 307 -16.92 -20.75 15.49
C ARG A 307 -16.62 -22.13 14.90
N ASP A 308 -17.50 -22.65 14.05
CA ASP A 308 -17.30 -23.92 13.35
C ASP A 308 -16.13 -23.87 12.38
N GLU A 309 -16.02 -22.79 11.59
CA GLU A 309 -14.86 -22.57 10.71
C GLU A 309 -13.55 -22.44 11.51
N LEU A 310 -13.56 -21.69 12.62
CA LEU A 310 -12.40 -21.60 13.49
C LEU A 310 -11.99 -22.97 14.06
N ASN A 311 -12.94 -23.80 14.48
CA ASN A 311 -12.65 -25.15 14.97
C ASN A 311 -12.09 -26.06 13.87
N LYS A 312 -12.66 -26.00 12.66
CA LYS A 312 -12.14 -26.74 11.50
C LYS A 312 -10.72 -26.33 11.16
N ALA A 313 -10.44 -25.02 11.14
CA ALA A 313 -9.11 -24.48 10.91
C ALA A 313 -8.10 -24.90 11.97
N LYS A 314 -8.48 -24.95 13.25
CA LYS A 314 -7.61 -25.45 14.34
C LYS A 314 -7.14 -26.89 14.10
N VAL A 315 -8.02 -27.75 13.58
CA VAL A 315 -7.68 -29.15 13.28
C VAL A 315 -6.88 -29.25 11.98
N HIS A 316 -7.32 -28.55 10.93
CA HIS A 316 -6.76 -28.68 9.58
C HIS A 316 -5.38 -28.02 9.43
N SER A 317 -5.13 -26.90 10.14
CA SER A 317 -3.82 -26.24 10.12
C SER A 317 -2.68 -27.15 10.60
N GLY A 318 -3.02 -28.10 11.49
CA GLY A 318 -2.08 -29.02 12.15
C GLY A 318 -0.88 -28.32 12.78
N LEU A 319 -1.03 -27.07 13.21
CA LEU A 319 0.04 -26.34 13.90
C LEU A 319 0.40 -27.05 15.20
N GLN A 320 1.69 -27.16 15.46
CA GLN A 320 2.24 -27.75 16.69
C GLN A 320 2.99 -26.68 17.48
N GLY A 321 3.20 -26.88 18.77
CA GLY A 321 3.88 -25.87 19.58
C GLY A 321 3.86 -26.14 21.07
N SER A 322 4.76 -25.47 21.78
CA SER A 322 4.88 -25.54 23.25
C SER A 322 4.00 -24.53 24.00
N ASN A 323 3.43 -23.54 23.29
CA ASN A 323 2.63 -22.47 23.91
C ASN A 323 1.20 -22.48 23.36
N GLN A 324 0.26 -22.95 24.18
CA GLN A 324 -1.14 -23.08 23.81
C GLN A 324 -1.81 -21.73 23.46
N SER A 325 -1.51 -20.67 24.22
CA SER A 325 -2.05 -19.32 23.95
C SER A 325 -1.62 -18.80 22.59
N LEU A 326 -0.33 -18.96 22.26
CA LEU A 326 0.20 -18.56 20.97
C LEU A 326 -0.34 -19.43 19.82
N LEU A 327 -0.55 -20.73 20.05
CA LEU A 327 -1.20 -21.63 19.10
C LEU A 327 -2.64 -21.21 18.80
N ASP A 328 -3.41 -20.84 19.82
CA ASP A 328 -4.79 -20.37 19.64
C ASP A 328 -4.85 -19.08 18.81
N ASP A 329 -3.96 -18.13 19.08
CA ASP A 329 -3.83 -16.89 18.29
C ASP A 329 -3.38 -17.18 16.84
N ALA A 330 -2.44 -18.10 16.64
CA ALA A 330 -1.97 -18.50 15.31
C ALA A 330 -3.06 -19.21 14.50
N ASN A 331 -3.82 -20.09 15.14
CA ASN A 331 -4.95 -20.77 14.51
C ASN A 331 -6.06 -19.80 14.11
N PHE A 332 -6.30 -18.74 14.90
CA PHE A 332 -7.24 -17.69 14.49
C PHE A 332 -6.78 -16.98 13.20
N LEU A 333 -5.50 -16.60 13.11
CA LEU A 333 -4.94 -15.96 11.92
C LEU A 333 -4.97 -16.91 10.70
N TYR A 334 -4.70 -18.21 10.89
CA TYR A 334 -4.86 -19.22 9.86
C TYR A 334 -6.32 -19.31 9.38
N ALA A 335 -7.28 -19.37 10.31
CA ALA A 335 -8.70 -19.46 9.99
C ALA A 335 -9.20 -18.26 9.18
N VAL A 336 -8.74 -17.06 9.52
CA VAL A 336 -9.04 -15.83 8.77
C VAL A 336 -8.39 -15.86 7.38
N SER A 337 -7.14 -16.32 7.25
CA SER A 337 -6.46 -16.50 5.96
C SER A 337 -7.23 -17.48 5.06
N ALA A 338 -7.66 -18.62 5.60
CA ALA A 338 -8.47 -19.61 4.89
C ALA A 338 -9.83 -19.05 4.46
N LYS A 339 -10.47 -18.25 5.31
CA LYS A 339 -11.74 -17.62 4.96
C LYS A 339 -11.60 -16.65 3.79
N ARG A 340 -10.52 -15.88 3.77
CA ARG A 340 -10.21 -15.01 2.64
C ARG A 340 -9.86 -15.81 1.38
N ALA A 341 -9.10 -16.89 1.51
CA ALA A 341 -8.82 -17.80 0.39
C ALA A 341 -10.11 -18.37 -0.23
N GLN A 342 -11.09 -18.72 0.60
CA GLN A 342 -12.41 -19.16 0.14
C GLN A 342 -13.11 -18.07 -0.68
N LEU A 343 -13.20 -16.86 -0.13
CA LEU A 343 -13.93 -15.75 -0.74
C LEU A 343 -13.26 -15.21 -2.00
N GLU A 344 -11.93 -15.26 -2.09
CA GLU A 344 -11.15 -14.85 -3.26
C GLU A 344 -10.97 -15.98 -4.28
N ASN A 345 -11.54 -17.16 -4.03
CA ASN A 345 -11.40 -18.35 -4.87
C ASN A 345 -9.93 -18.72 -5.15
N ASN A 346 -9.13 -18.82 -4.08
CA ASN A 346 -7.71 -19.17 -4.16
C ASN A 346 -7.51 -20.44 -5.02
N ASP A 347 -6.50 -20.41 -5.89
CA ASP A 347 -6.18 -21.45 -6.89
C ASP A 347 -7.34 -21.85 -7.81
N GLY A 348 -8.34 -20.99 -7.96
CA GLY A 348 -9.50 -21.23 -8.82
C GLY A 348 -10.51 -22.24 -8.26
N ARG A 349 -10.24 -22.81 -7.07
CA ARG A 349 -11.10 -23.82 -6.42
C ARG A 349 -11.49 -23.48 -4.98
N GLY A 350 -10.85 -22.52 -4.33
CA GLY A 350 -11.07 -22.18 -2.93
C GLY A 350 -12.53 -21.86 -2.58
N ASN A 351 -13.34 -21.36 -3.53
CA ASN A 351 -14.74 -21.02 -3.27
C ASN A 351 -15.68 -22.24 -3.18
N GLN A 352 -15.20 -23.45 -3.47
CA GLN A 352 -15.99 -24.68 -3.42
C GLN A 352 -16.47 -25.00 -1.99
N SER A 353 -15.59 -24.83 -0.99
CA SER A 353 -15.91 -24.99 0.43
C SER A 353 -14.80 -24.39 1.30
N TYR A 354 -15.05 -24.22 2.60
CA TYR A 354 -14.03 -23.74 3.53
C TYR A 354 -12.88 -24.75 3.67
N GLU A 355 -13.20 -26.03 3.67
CA GLU A 355 -12.24 -27.14 3.69
C GLU A 355 -11.34 -27.12 2.45
N VAL A 356 -11.93 -26.96 1.26
CA VAL A 356 -11.16 -26.82 0.02
C VAL A 356 -10.27 -25.58 0.07
N ALA A 357 -10.74 -24.46 0.63
CA ALA A 357 -9.90 -23.29 0.81
C ALA A 357 -8.70 -23.57 1.74
N MET A 358 -8.87 -24.34 2.82
CA MET A 358 -7.73 -24.72 3.66
C MET A 358 -6.77 -25.66 2.93
N ASP A 359 -7.26 -26.56 2.07
CA ASP A 359 -6.39 -27.40 1.22
C ASP A 359 -5.50 -26.54 0.30
N THR A 360 -6.03 -25.45 -0.27
CA THR A 360 -5.25 -24.49 -1.09
C THR A 360 -4.20 -23.70 -0.32
N LEU A 361 -4.22 -23.74 1.01
CA LEU A 361 -3.15 -23.15 1.82
C LEU A 361 -2.04 -24.16 2.13
N ASN A 362 -2.26 -25.45 1.85
CA ASN A 362 -1.41 -26.56 2.24
C ASN A 362 -0.83 -27.30 1.00
N ASP A 363 -0.99 -26.81 -0.21
CA ASP A 363 -0.49 -27.43 -1.46
C ASP A 363 0.71 -26.69 -2.09
N GLY A 364 1.33 -25.77 -1.34
CA GLY A 364 2.53 -25.05 -1.75
C GLY A 364 2.20 -23.76 -2.49
N GLU A 365 2.30 -22.64 -1.77
CA GLU A 365 1.85 -21.36 -2.29
C GLU A 365 2.99 -20.47 -2.81
N TYR A 366 2.65 -19.51 -3.66
CA TYR A 366 3.60 -18.49 -4.06
C TYR A 366 4.05 -17.64 -2.85
N PRO A 367 5.36 -17.41 -2.63
CA PRO A 367 5.85 -16.67 -1.48
C PRO A 367 5.20 -15.29 -1.33
N GLY A 368 4.70 -14.98 -0.13
CA GLY A 368 4.05 -13.70 0.19
C GLY A 368 2.53 -13.66 -0.03
N SER A 369 1.92 -14.68 -0.65
CA SER A 369 0.46 -14.74 -0.81
C SER A 369 -0.27 -14.74 0.53
N ALA A 370 0.25 -15.43 1.54
CA ALA A 370 -0.35 -15.44 2.87
C ALA A 370 -0.30 -14.08 3.59
N LEU A 371 0.77 -13.30 3.44
CA LEU A 371 0.83 -11.95 4.00
C LEU A 371 -0.27 -11.06 3.40
N ARG A 372 -0.56 -11.22 2.10
CA ARG A 372 -1.70 -10.54 1.45
C ARG A 372 -3.03 -11.01 2.02
N ARG A 373 -3.24 -12.31 2.22
CA ARG A 373 -4.49 -12.84 2.80
C ARG A 373 -4.68 -12.44 4.27
N LEU A 374 -3.61 -12.18 5.01
CA LEU A 374 -3.68 -11.54 6.32
C LEU A 374 -4.00 -10.03 6.25
N GLY A 375 -4.23 -9.48 5.05
CA GLY A 375 -4.53 -8.08 4.84
C GLY A 375 -3.34 -7.14 5.02
N LEU A 376 -2.12 -7.67 4.97
CA LEU A 376 -0.89 -6.91 5.23
C LEU A 376 -0.28 -6.32 3.97
N TYR A 377 -1.00 -6.29 2.84
CA TYR A 377 -0.41 -5.93 1.55
C TYR A 377 0.28 -4.56 1.54
N ALA A 378 -0.27 -3.58 2.26
CA ALA A 378 0.30 -2.25 2.48
C ALA A 378 1.61 -2.22 3.28
N TYR A 379 1.93 -3.31 3.98
CA TYR A 379 3.04 -3.40 4.92
C TYR A 379 4.09 -4.40 4.47
N ILE A 380 4.17 -4.71 3.17
CA ILE A 380 5.14 -5.66 2.63
C ILE A 380 5.97 -4.95 1.56
N ARG A 381 7.29 -5.17 1.60
CA ARG A 381 8.23 -4.71 0.58
C ARG A 381 9.15 -5.84 0.12
N GLU A 382 9.52 -5.84 -1.16
CA GLU A 382 10.64 -6.65 -1.63
C GLU A 382 11.91 -6.27 -0.88
N SER A 383 12.65 -7.27 -0.44
CA SER A 383 13.82 -7.13 0.43
C SER A 383 15.01 -7.90 -0.15
N THR A 384 16.14 -7.80 0.52
CA THR A 384 17.30 -8.66 0.28
C THR A 384 17.52 -9.60 1.45
N VAL A 385 18.26 -10.69 1.23
CA VAL A 385 18.72 -11.58 2.30
C VAL A 385 19.53 -10.80 3.33
N GLN A 386 20.36 -9.85 2.87
CA GLN A 386 21.18 -9.04 3.76
C GLN A 386 20.33 -8.16 4.69
N GLU A 387 19.30 -7.49 4.18
CA GLU A 387 18.44 -6.65 5.01
C GLU A 387 17.70 -7.47 6.09
N LEU A 388 17.28 -8.70 5.77
CA LEU A 388 16.71 -9.62 6.76
C LEU A 388 17.77 -10.09 7.77
N ALA A 389 19.00 -10.35 7.33
CA ALA A 389 20.12 -10.71 8.20
C ALA A 389 20.52 -9.56 9.15
N ASP A 390 20.40 -8.31 8.70
CA ASP A 390 20.66 -7.10 9.48
C ASP A 390 19.53 -6.77 10.47
N GLY A 391 18.49 -7.61 10.51
CA GLY A 391 17.47 -7.60 11.56
C GLY A 391 16.08 -7.17 11.11
N ALA A 392 15.84 -7.00 9.81
CA ALA A 392 14.47 -6.79 9.35
C ALA A 392 13.59 -8.02 9.61
N ILE A 393 12.33 -7.77 9.98
CA ILE A 393 11.31 -8.81 10.15
C ILE A 393 10.67 -9.08 8.79
N GLY A 394 10.55 -10.35 8.41
CA GLY A 394 10.10 -10.70 7.08
C GLY A 394 9.91 -12.18 6.83
N THR A 395 9.74 -12.52 5.56
CA THR A 395 9.73 -13.90 5.08
C THR A 395 10.79 -14.08 4.01
N LEU A 396 11.43 -15.24 4.01
CA LEU A 396 12.41 -15.65 3.02
C LEU A 396 11.96 -17.00 2.44
N ALA A 397 11.97 -17.15 1.12
CA ALA A 397 11.45 -18.36 0.48
C ALA A 397 12.28 -18.81 -0.71
N ASP A 398 12.50 -20.12 -0.80
CA ASP A 398 13.04 -20.80 -1.97
C ASP A 398 11.91 -21.49 -2.77
N THR A 399 12.24 -22.40 -3.70
CA THR A 399 11.24 -23.11 -4.51
C THR A 399 10.47 -24.19 -3.73
N HIS A 400 10.88 -24.54 -2.51
CA HIS A 400 10.32 -25.64 -1.72
C HIS A 400 9.78 -25.18 -0.36
N HIS A 401 10.35 -24.13 0.24
CA HIS A 401 10.03 -23.73 1.61
C HIS A 401 10.04 -22.21 1.80
N SER A 402 9.15 -21.73 2.67
CA SER A 402 9.08 -20.35 3.13
C SER A 402 9.24 -20.29 4.64
N VAL A 403 10.16 -19.44 5.09
CA VAL A 403 10.50 -19.25 6.51
C VAL A 403 10.29 -17.81 6.93
N THR A 404 9.98 -17.61 8.21
CA THR A 404 10.05 -16.28 8.83
C THR A 404 11.50 -15.95 9.16
N VAL A 405 11.88 -14.69 8.99
CA VAL A 405 13.12 -14.13 9.52
C VAL A 405 12.81 -13.00 10.49
N VAL A 406 13.43 -13.06 11.67
CA VAL A 406 13.33 -12.03 12.73
C VAL A 406 14.71 -11.84 13.31
N ASP A 407 15.20 -10.59 13.35
CA ASP A 407 16.49 -10.23 13.95
C ASP A 407 17.65 -11.11 13.43
N GLY A 408 17.67 -11.41 12.13
CA GLY A 408 18.69 -12.26 11.49
C GLY A 408 18.57 -13.76 11.80
N MET A 409 17.46 -14.20 12.38
CA MET A 409 17.20 -15.60 12.73
C MET A 409 16.01 -16.14 11.95
N LEU A 410 16.11 -17.37 11.46
CA LEU A 410 15.07 -18.05 10.69
C LEU A 410 14.41 -19.19 11.47
N ASP A 411 13.17 -19.48 11.12
CA ASP A 411 12.39 -20.61 11.65
C ASP A 411 12.51 -21.83 10.74
N MET A 412 13.10 -22.93 11.23
CA MET A 412 13.02 -24.24 10.56
C MET A 412 12.14 -25.17 11.37
N TYR A 413 10.84 -25.23 11.06
CA TYR A 413 9.90 -26.12 11.76
C TYR A 413 9.97 -25.98 13.29
N GLY A 414 10.07 -24.74 13.78
CA GLY A 414 10.18 -24.42 15.20
C GLY A 414 11.59 -24.36 15.77
N GLU A 415 12.60 -24.73 14.99
CA GLU A 415 14.00 -24.58 15.35
C GLU A 415 14.52 -23.20 14.93
N LYS A 416 15.05 -22.45 15.91
CA LYS A 416 15.69 -21.15 15.67
C LYS A 416 17.08 -21.34 15.08
N ARG A 417 17.32 -20.87 13.85
CA ARG A 417 18.64 -20.92 13.20
C ARG A 417 19.11 -19.53 12.77
N SER A 418 20.43 -19.35 12.65
CA SER A 418 20.98 -18.08 12.14
C SER A 418 20.87 -18.00 10.62
N LEU A 419 20.44 -16.84 10.12
CA LEU A 419 20.54 -16.50 8.71
C LEU A 419 21.97 -16.03 8.41
N ALA A 420 22.87 -16.95 8.09
CA ALA A 420 24.21 -16.62 7.62
C ALA A 420 24.19 -16.41 6.08
N PRO A 421 24.25 -15.17 5.54
CA PRO A 421 23.95 -14.91 4.13
C PRO A 421 24.76 -15.76 3.14
N SER A 422 26.00 -16.12 3.50
CA SER A 422 26.88 -17.00 2.71
C SER A 422 26.36 -18.42 2.51
N ASN A 423 25.66 -18.98 3.50
CA ASN A 423 25.17 -20.36 3.49
C ASN A 423 23.91 -20.53 2.62
N TRP A 424 23.40 -19.40 2.12
CA TRP A 424 22.05 -19.24 1.61
C TRP A 424 22.06 -18.52 0.24
N LYS A 425 23.24 -18.17 -0.31
CA LYS A 425 23.39 -17.54 -1.62
C LYS A 425 22.93 -18.49 -2.75
N GLY A 426 22.03 -18.02 -3.60
CA GLY A 426 21.64 -18.71 -4.85
C GLY A 426 20.45 -19.68 -4.74
N TYR A 427 19.87 -19.86 -3.55
CA TYR A 427 18.74 -20.77 -3.34
C TYR A 427 17.36 -20.10 -3.29
N PHE A 428 17.29 -18.80 -2.97
CA PHE A 428 16.01 -18.14 -2.68
C PHE A 428 15.36 -17.51 -3.91
N VAL A 429 14.03 -17.64 -3.96
CA VAL A 429 13.16 -17.10 -5.00
C VAL A 429 12.65 -15.71 -4.61
N ARG A 430 12.44 -15.45 -3.30
CA ARG A 430 11.88 -14.17 -2.85
C ARG A 430 12.20 -13.86 -1.38
N ALA A 431 12.55 -12.61 -1.10
CA ALA A 431 12.71 -12.07 0.25
C ALA A 431 11.77 -10.89 0.43
N LEU A 432 10.96 -10.91 1.48
CA LEU A 432 9.97 -9.87 1.80
C LEU A 432 10.21 -9.35 3.21
N LYS A 433 10.11 -8.05 3.39
CA LYS A 433 10.15 -7.37 4.69
C LYS A 433 8.78 -6.83 5.05
N LEU A 434 8.43 -6.87 6.34
CA LEU A 434 7.29 -6.14 6.87
C LEU A 434 7.70 -4.72 7.28
N VAL A 435 7.06 -3.72 6.67
CA VAL A 435 7.33 -2.29 6.89
C VAL A 435 6.42 -1.66 7.94
#